data_AF-A0A2E1DKP6-F1
#
_entry.id   AF-A0A2E1DKP6-F1
#
_cell.length_a   1.000
_cell.length_b   1.000
_cell.length_c   1.000
_cell.angle_alpha   90.00
_cell.angle_beta   90.00
_cell.angle_gamma   90.00
#
_symmetry.space_group_name_H-M   'P 1'
#
loop_
_entity.id
_entity.type
_entity.pdbx_description
1 polymer ?
#
loop_
_entity_poly.entity_id
_entity_poly.type
_entity_poly.pdbx_seq_one_letter_code
_entity_poly.pdbx_strand_id
1 'polypeptide(L)' 'RERVRFAPFAGEPVGWLIEQLGPEMLCFASDYPHPEGSSDPIRKFESTMEGVDPTAVEAFYAGNVERFLGDVPVTI' A
#
# COMPACT_ATOMS: atom_id res chain seq x y z
N ARG A 1 9.17 12.31 -4.63
CA ARG A 1 8.50 11.02 -4.29
C ARG A 1 9.48 10.00 -3.72
N GLU A 2 10.74 9.98 -4.14
CA GLU A 2 11.72 8.94 -3.77
C GLU A 2 11.87 8.64 -2.27
N ARG A 3 11.85 9.66 -1.39
CA ARG A 3 12.20 9.51 0.03
C ARG A 3 11.02 9.45 1.01
N VAL A 4 9.79 9.43 0.51
CA VAL A 4 8.59 9.44 1.36
C VAL A 4 7.65 8.33 0.90
N ARG A 5 7.06 7.61 1.86
CA ARG A 5 5.98 6.65 1.66
C ARG A 5 4.86 6.95 2.62
N PHE A 6 3.64 6.60 2.24
CA PHE A 6 2.45 6.82 3.04
C PHE A 6 1.77 5.48 3.32
N ALA A 7 1.28 5.31 4.54
CA ALA A 7 0.42 4.20 4.92
C ALA A 7 -1.02 4.72 5.03
N PRO A 8 -1.93 4.33 4.13
CA PRO A 8 -3.33 4.74 4.20
C PRO A 8 -4.07 3.98 5.31
N PHE A 9 -5.21 4.53 5.75
CA PHE A 9 -6.11 3.83 6.66
C PHE A 9 -7.00 2.83 5.91
N ALA A 10 -7.32 1.72 6.57
CA ALA A 10 -8.23 0.72 6.02
C ALA A 10 -9.65 1.30 5.83
N GLY A 11 -10.09 1.43 4.58
CA GLY A 11 -11.37 2.04 4.19
C GLY A 11 -11.22 3.33 3.38
N GLU A 12 -10.01 3.88 3.28
CA GLU A 12 -9.70 4.89 2.26
C GLU A 12 -9.75 4.28 0.85
N PRO A 13 -10.01 5.08 -0.21
CA PRO A 13 -10.13 4.57 -1.58
C PRO A 13 -8.74 4.25 -2.17
N VAL A 14 -8.08 3.21 -1.67
CA VAL A 14 -6.66 2.91 -1.96
C VAL A 14 -6.43 2.60 -3.43
N GLY A 15 -7.33 1.89 -4.11
CA GLY A 15 -7.18 1.68 -5.56
C GLY A 15 -7.13 3.00 -6.34
N TRP A 16 -8.03 3.93 -6.05
CA TRP A 16 -7.98 5.28 -6.64
C TRP A 16 -6.70 6.04 -6.25
N LEU A 17 -6.25 5.94 -4.99
CA LEU A 17 -5.01 6.58 -4.57
C LEU A 17 -3.79 6.02 -5.31
N ILE A 18 -3.73 4.72 -5.58
CA ILE A 18 -2.68 4.09 -6.39
C ILE A 18 -2.69 4.68 -7.81
N GLU A 19 -3.86 4.83 -8.42
CA GLU A 19 -3.99 5.43 -9.76
C GLU A 19 -3.49 6.89 -9.81
N GLN A 20 -3.79 7.69 -8.77
CA GLN A 20 -3.41 9.11 -8.74
C GLN A 20 -1.95 9.34 -8.33
N LEU A 21 -1.45 8.54 -7.39
CA LEU A 21 -0.14 8.74 -6.78
C LEU A 21 0.95 7.90 -7.44
N GLY A 22 0.59 6.91 -8.24
CA GLY A 22 1.51 5.91 -8.78
C GLY A 22 1.69 4.73 -7.83
N PRO A 23 2.03 3.55 -8.38
CA PRO A 23 2.12 2.29 -7.62
C PRO A 23 3.23 2.30 -6.56
N GLU A 24 4.18 3.22 -6.60
CA GLU A 24 5.35 3.26 -5.73
C GLU A 24 5.14 3.99 -4.40
N MET A 25 4.02 4.70 -4.22
CA MET A 25 3.86 5.69 -3.15
C MET A 25 3.32 5.13 -1.82
N LEU A 26 2.50 4.10 -1.88
CA LEU A 26 1.74 3.60 -0.73
C LEU A 26 2.32 2.29 -0.20
N CYS A 27 2.38 2.14 1.11
CA CYS A 27 2.75 0.90 1.78
C CYS A 27 1.59 0.41 2.64
N PHE A 28 1.37 -0.90 2.68
CA PHE A 28 0.44 -1.51 3.62
C PHE A 28 0.89 -1.32 5.07
N ALA A 29 -0.05 -0.93 5.93
CA ALA A 29 0.06 -1.03 7.37
C ALA A 29 -1.34 -1.30 7.95
N SER A 30 -1.43 -2.22 8.91
CA SER A 30 -2.71 -2.58 9.55
C SER A 30 -3.03 -1.77 10.81
N ASP A 31 -2.01 -1.18 11.42
CA ASP A 31 -2.07 -0.58 12.76
C ASP A 31 -2.56 -1.58 13.85
N TYR A 32 -2.29 -2.88 13.66
CA TYR A 32 -2.66 -3.91 14.63
C TYR A 32 -1.76 -3.83 15.89
N PRO A 33 -2.30 -3.98 17.11
CA PRO A 33 -3.69 -4.33 17.46
C PRO A 33 -4.57 -3.14 17.85
N HIS A 34 -4.26 -1.93 17.40
CA HIS A 34 -4.91 -0.74 17.90
C HIS A 34 -6.39 -0.65 17.48
N PRO A 35 -7.27 -0.05 18.32
CA PRO A 35 -8.69 0.11 18.03
C PRO A 35 -9.00 0.94 16.77
N GLU A 36 -8.16 1.93 16.45
CA GLU A 36 -8.26 2.79 15.27
C GLU A 36 -7.92 2.08 13.95
N GLY A 37 -7.25 0.92 14.04
CA GLY A 37 -7.01 0.05 12.91
C GLY A 37 -8.27 -0.68 12.45
N SER A 38 -8.09 -1.86 11.88
CA SER A 38 -9.20 -2.72 11.45
C SER A 38 -9.02 -4.14 11.99
N SER A 39 -10.13 -4.78 12.36
CA SER A 39 -10.15 -6.22 12.67
C SER A 39 -9.94 -7.10 11.43
N ASP A 40 -10.20 -6.55 10.24
CA ASP A 40 -9.94 -7.17 8.94
C ASP A 40 -9.44 -6.09 7.95
N PRO A 41 -8.16 -5.71 8.02
CA PRO A 41 -7.59 -4.66 7.18
C PRO A 41 -7.43 -5.12 5.72
N ILE A 42 -7.12 -6.40 5.50
CA ILE A 42 -6.90 -6.96 4.16
C ILE A 42 -8.17 -6.82 3.32
N ARG A 43 -9.30 -7.36 3.82
CA ARG A 43 -10.59 -7.27 3.12
C ARG A 43 -10.98 -5.83 2.80
N LYS A 44 -10.73 -4.89 3.72
CA LYS A 44 -11.08 -3.48 3.51
C LYS A 44 -10.25 -2.86 2.39
N PHE A 45 -8.94 -3.09 2.35
CA PHE A 45 -8.09 -2.57 1.26
C PHE A 45 -8.48 -3.18 -0.08
N GLU A 46 -8.60 -4.50 -0.16
CA GLU A 46 -8.95 -5.22 -1.40
C GLU A 46 -10.30 -4.79 -1.98
N SER A 47 -11.28 -4.45 -1.12
CA SER A 47 -12.58 -3.94 -1.57
C SER A 47 -12.51 -2.63 -2.38
N THR A 48 -11.38 -1.93 -2.33
CA THR A 48 -11.14 -0.68 -3.07
C THR A 48 -10.21 -0.86 -4.27
N MET A 49 -9.72 -2.08 -4.51
CA MET A 49 -8.69 -2.38 -5.52
C MET A 49 -9.23 -3.17 -6.73
N GLU A 50 -10.55 -3.22 -6.92
CA GLU A 50 -11.13 -3.84 -8.11
C GLU A 50 -10.58 -3.17 -9.39
N GLY A 51 -9.96 -3.96 -10.27
CA GLY A 51 -9.37 -3.46 -11.52
C GLY A 51 -7.98 -2.82 -11.39
N VAL A 52 -7.41 -2.73 -10.18
CA VAL A 52 -6.03 -2.28 -9.98
C VAL A 52 -5.08 -3.34 -10.52
N ASP A 53 -4.00 -2.89 -11.16
CA ASP A 53 -2.97 -3.78 -11.70
C ASP A 53 -2.40 -4.69 -10.59
N PRO A 54 -2.34 -6.02 -10.79
CA PRO A 54 -1.85 -6.94 -9.76
C PRO A 54 -0.42 -6.63 -9.28
N THR A 55 0.46 -6.11 -10.15
CA THR A 55 1.82 -5.72 -9.73
C THR A 55 1.82 -4.51 -8.82
N ALA A 56 0.85 -3.60 -8.97
CA ALA A 56 0.67 -2.46 -8.06
C ALA A 56 0.11 -2.92 -6.70
N VAL A 57 -0.75 -3.94 -6.68
CA VAL A 57 -1.24 -4.56 -5.44
C VAL A 57 -0.09 -5.21 -4.68
N GLU A 58 0.76 -5.99 -5.36
CA GLU A 58 1.96 -6.59 -4.76
C GLU A 58 2.96 -5.52 -4.25
N ALA A 59 3.13 -4.43 -5.01
CA ALA A 59 3.94 -3.31 -4.57
C ALA A 59 3.40 -2.66 -3.28
N PHE A 60 2.08 -2.47 -3.18
CA PHE A 60 1.44 -1.94 -1.98
C PHE A 60 1.67 -2.83 -0.76
N TYR A 61 1.47 -4.14 -0.88
CA TYR A 61 1.56 -5.07 0.25
C TYR A 61 2.99 -5.32 0.74
N ALA A 62 3.96 -5.43 -0.16
CA ALA A 62 5.34 -5.77 0.21
C ALA A 62 6.38 -4.95 -0.55
N GLY A 63 6.29 -4.87 -1.88
CA GLY A 63 7.40 -4.38 -2.70
C GLY A 63 7.85 -2.94 -2.39
N ASN A 64 6.93 -2.06 -1.99
CA ASN A 64 7.25 -0.66 -1.69
C ASN A 64 7.99 -0.51 -0.36
N VAL A 65 7.61 -1.27 0.67
CA VAL A 65 8.29 -1.20 1.98
C VAL A 65 9.67 -1.85 1.90
N GLU A 66 9.80 -2.97 1.19
CA GLU A 66 11.08 -3.64 0.97
C GLU A 66 12.06 -2.71 0.24
N ARG A 67 11.61 -2.04 -0.83
CA ARG A 67 12.43 -1.06 -1.56
C ARG A 67 12.77 0.16 -0.72
N PHE A 68 11.85 0.61 0.14
CA PHE A 68 12.06 1.78 0.98
C PHE A 68 13.05 1.52 2.12
N LEU A 69 13.01 0.34 2.73
CA LEU A 69 13.92 -0.07 3.81
C LEU A 69 15.29 -0.54 3.31
N GLY A 70 15.42 -0.80 2.01
CA GLY A 70 16.70 -1.09 1.35
C GLY A 70 17.01 -2.56 1.16
N ASP A 71 16.03 -3.45 1.32
CA ASP A 71 16.21 -4.90 1.15
C ASP A 71 16.20 -5.37 -0.32
N VAL A 72 15.87 -4.47 -1.27
CA VAL A 72 15.87 -4.78 -2.72
C VAL A 72 16.51 -3.66 -3.54
N PRO A 73 17.44 -3.95 -4.47
CA PRO A 73 18.03 -2.92 -5.33
C PRO A 73 16.97 -2.25 -6.22
N VAL A 74 17.07 -0.92 -6.37
CA VAL A 74 16.28 -0.18 -7.37
C VAL A 74 16.94 -0.37 -8.73
N THR A 75 16.31 -1.15 -9.62
CA THR A 75 16.70 -1.17 -11.04
C THR A 75 16.14 0.09 -11.71
N ILE A 76 17.04 0.95 -12.19
CA ILE A 76 16.73 2.15 -13.00
C ILE A 76 16.51 1.74 -14.45
#